data_AF-W1VAL7-F1
#
_entry.id   AF-W1VAL7-F1
#
_cell.length_a   1.000
_cell.length_b   1.000
_cell.length_c   1.000
_cell.angle_alpha   90.00
_cell.angle_beta   90.00
_cell.angle_gamma   90.00
#
_symmetry.space_group_name_H-M   'P 1'
#
loop_
_entity.id
_entity.type
_entity.pdbx_description
1 polymer ?
#
loop_
_entity_poly.entity_id
_entity_poly.type
_entity_poly.pdbx_seq_one_letter_code
_entity_poly.pdbx_strand_id
1 'polypeptide(L)'
;MPVLRRRSVPVLAPGQEPITILHLSDLHLTDRTQARVDWVRDLAQVSPDVVVNTGDNLSFASGLLPLGQALEPFLGLPGAFVMGDHDYRSTVFKLPTRYLRADPRSADSPEDAEDVEALPWRAVRDLQASGGWADLGNARGTLEVRGRSIELVGVDDPHADRDAYPEPASSPDDVVEPVRNREGRPLRL
;
A
#
# COMPACT_ATOMS: atom_id res chain seq x y z
N MET A 1 5.12 -17.02 -6.78
CA MET A 1 5.13 -17.15 -5.31
C MET A 1 5.45 -15.79 -4.72
N PRO A 2 4.81 -15.39 -3.61
CA PRO A 2 5.18 -14.17 -2.91
C PRO A 2 6.62 -14.26 -2.37
N VAL A 3 7.28 -13.12 -2.21
CA VAL A 3 8.70 -13.03 -1.81
C VAL A 3 8.85 -12.00 -0.70
N LEU A 4 9.54 -12.36 0.38
CA LEU A 4 9.95 -11.43 1.42
C LEU A 4 11.38 -10.97 1.18
N ARG A 5 11.58 -9.65 1.03
CA ARG A 5 12.91 -9.04 0.94
C ARG A 5 13.18 -8.22 2.18
N ARG A 6 14.37 -8.37 2.75
CA ARG A 6 14.82 -7.58 3.92
C ARG A 6 15.88 -6.59 3.48
N ARG A 7 15.70 -5.32 3.86
CA ARG A 7 16.62 -4.21 3.60
C ARG A 7 16.79 -3.43 4.89
N SER A 8 18.03 -3.04 5.20
CA SER A 8 18.35 -2.16 6.32
C SER A 8 18.77 -0.82 5.76
N VAL A 9 18.07 0.24 6.16
CA VAL A 9 18.29 1.61 5.66
C VAL A 9 18.79 2.48 6.82
N PRO A 10 20.06 2.92 6.83
CA PRO A 10 20.66 3.61 7.97
C PRO A 10 20.33 5.12 7.98
N VAL A 11 19.04 5.44 8.07
CA VAL A 11 18.54 6.83 8.03
C VAL A 11 18.34 7.44 9.42
N LEU A 12 18.27 6.62 10.47
CA LEU A 12 18.10 7.09 11.85
C LEU A 12 19.43 7.62 12.43
N ALA A 13 19.31 8.57 13.35
CA ALA A 13 20.45 9.09 14.10
C ALA A 13 21.16 7.98 14.91
N PRO A 14 22.48 8.09 15.18
CA PRO A 14 23.20 7.13 16.01
C PRO A 14 22.55 6.92 17.38
N GLY A 15 22.51 5.68 17.85
CA GLY A 15 21.94 5.32 19.15
C GLY A 15 20.41 5.15 19.16
N GLN A 16 19.72 5.45 18.05
CA GLN A 16 18.30 5.15 17.92
C GLN A 16 18.07 3.66 17.67
N GLU A 17 17.08 3.10 18.36
CA GLU A 17 16.60 1.74 18.06
C GLU A 17 16.01 1.67 16.64
N PRO A 18 16.23 0.56 15.92
CA PRO A 18 15.66 0.36 14.59
C PRO A 18 14.13 0.24 14.66
N ILE A 19 13.47 0.69 13.60
CA ILE A 19 12.04 0.51 13.36
C ILE A 19 11.91 -0.47 12.19
N THR A 20 11.06 -1.49 12.36
CA THR A 20 10.77 -2.48 11.32
C THR A 20 9.47 -2.13 10.62
N ILE A 21 9.55 -1.82 9.33
CA ILE A 21 8.39 -1.56 8.47
C ILE A 21 8.10 -2.82 7.65
N LEU A 22 6.89 -3.36 7.76
CA LEU A 22 6.38 -4.36 6.83
C LEU A 22 5.69 -3.64 5.66
N HIS A 23 6.26 -3.77 4.47
CA HIS A 23 5.69 -3.23 3.24
C HIS A 23 5.00 -4.34 2.44
N LEU A 24 3.69 -4.20 2.22
CA LEU A 24 2.84 -5.07 1.42
C LEU A 24 2.47 -4.37 0.11
N SER A 25 2.39 -5.14 -0.97
CA SER A 25 2.03 -4.66 -2.31
C SER A 25 1.56 -5.82 -3.18
N ASP A 26 0.70 -5.55 -4.17
CA ASP A 26 0.32 -6.46 -5.26
C ASP A 26 -0.16 -7.85 -4.75
N LEU A 27 -1.00 -7.84 -3.71
CA LEU A 27 -1.47 -9.10 -3.11
C LEU A 27 -2.37 -9.89 -4.07
N HIS A 28 -3.14 -9.22 -4.95
CA HIS A 28 -3.95 -9.83 -6.00
C HIS A 28 -4.76 -11.05 -5.53
N LEU A 29 -5.48 -10.88 -4.43
CA LEU A 29 -6.20 -11.95 -3.75
C LEU A 29 -7.52 -12.27 -4.46
N THR A 30 -7.90 -13.54 -4.33
CA THR A 30 -9.15 -14.14 -4.80
C THR A 30 -9.55 -15.23 -3.79
N ASP A 31 -10.76 -15.77 -3.92
CA ASP A 31 -11.22 -16.96 -3.19
C ASP A 31 -10.37 -18.23 -3.42
N ARG A 32 -9.45 -18.22 -4.40
CA ARG A 32 -8.54 -19.34 -4.72
C ARG A 32 -7.11 -19.14 -4.25
N THR A 33 -6.79 -18.01 -3.59
CA THR A 33 -5.42 -17.68 -3.18
C THR A 33 -5.16 -17.88 -1.70
N GLN A 34 -5.78 -18.89 -1.07
CA GLN A 34 -5.62 -19.17 0.37
C GLN A 34 -4.15 -19.31 0.79
N ALA A 35 -3.33 -20.01 -0.02
CA ALA A 35 -1.90 -20.14 0.28
C ALA A 35 -1.15 -18.79 0.34
N ARG A 36 -1.61 -17.76 -0.38
CA ARG A 36 -1.05 -16.40 -0.29
C ARG A 36 -1.55 -15.67 0.95
N VAL A 37 -2.82 -15.87 1.33
CA VAL A 37 -3.39 -15.36 2.59
C VAL A 37 -2.57 -15.90 3.77
N ASP A 38 -2.38 -17.21 3.83
CA ASP A 38 -1.62 -17.86 4.89
C ASP A 38 -0.17 -17.34 4.94
N TRP A 39 0.45 -17.19 3.76
CA TRP A 39 1.80 -16.61 3.66
C TRP A 39 1.89 -15.17 4.20
N VAL A 40 0.88 -14.32 3.91
CA VAL A 40 0.85 -12.94 4.44
C VAL A 40 0.67 -12.98 5.97
N ARG A 41 -0.21 -13.83 6.49
CA ARG A 41 -0.43 -13.99 7.93
C ARG A 41 0.85 -14.42 8.66
N ASP A 42 1.64 -15.31 8.05
CA ASP A 42 2.92 -15.77 8.61
C ASP A 42 3.96 -14.64 8.75
N LEU A 43 3.81 -13.52 8.02
CA LEU A 43 4.69 -12.36 8.17
C LEU A 43 4.57 -11.70 9.55
N ALA A 44 3.52 -11.98 10.33
CA ALA A 44 3.42 -11.54 11.72
C ALA A 44 4.60 -12.03 12.58
N GLN A 45 5.23 -13.16 12.21
CA GLN A 45 6.41 -13.69 12.88
C GLN A 45 7.66 -12.80 12.73
N VAL A 46 7.64 -11.85 11.78
CA VAL A 46 8.70 -10.84 11.61
C VAL A 46 8.58 -9.73 12.67
N SER A 47 7.47 -9.67 13.40
CA SER A 47 7.19 -8.67 14.45
C SER A 47 7.40 -7.22 13.97
N PRO A 48 6.68 -6.79 12.92
CA PRO A 48 6.82 -5.41 12.44
C PRO A 48 6.28 -4.40 13.46
N ASP A 49 6.89 -3.21 13.44
CA ASP A 49 6.43 -2.06 14.24
C ASP A 49 5.34 -1.27 13.50
N VAL A 50 5.40 -1.28 12.16
CA VAL A 50 4.51 -0.53 11.26
C VAL A 50 4.18 -1.38 10.04
N VAL A 51 2.96 -1.25 9.52
CA VAL A 51 2.56 -1.84 8.24
C VAL A 51 2.22 -0.77 7.22
N VAL A 52 2.80 -0.85 6.03
CA VAL A 52 2.49 0.01 4.89
C VAL A 52 1.98 -0.87 3.76
N ASN A 53 0.78 -0.59 3.24
CA ASN A 53 0.20 -1.32 2.12
C ASN A 53 0.04 -0.41 0.89
N THR A 54 0.70 -0.75 -0.22
CA THR A 54 0.69 0.08 -1.43
C THR A 54 -0.29 -0.38 -2.51
N GLY A 55 -1.37 -1.04 -2.11
CA GLY A 55 -2.50 -1.34 -2.99
C GLY A 55 -2.34 -2.59 -3.85
N ASP A 56 -3.23 -2.71 -4.84
CA ASP A 56 -3.38 -3.87 -5.73
C ASP A 56 -3.68 -5.16 -4.95
N ASN A 57 -4.59 -5.05 -3.98
CA ASN A 57 -4.91 -6.11 -3.06
C ASN A 57 -5.78 -7.20 -3.69
N LEU A 58 -6.65 -6.83 -4.63
CA LEU A 58 -7.63 -7.73 -5.23
C LEU A 58 -7.29 -8.04 -6.69
N SER A 59 -7.76 -9.18 -7.18
CA SER A 59 -7.92 -9.41 -8.63
C SER A 59 -9.40 -9.48 -9.03
N PHE A 60 -10.23 -9.98 -8.10
CA PHE A 60 -11.68 -10.08 -8.23
C PHE A 60 -12.34 -9.71 -6.90
N ALA A 61 -13.64 -9.38 -6.93
CA ALA A 61 -14.41 -9.04 -5.73
C ALA A 61 -14.40 -10.16 -4.67
N SER A 62 -14.22 -11.42 -5.09
CA SER A 62 -14.07 -12.58 -4.20
C SER A 62 -12.85 -12.51 -3.27
N GLY A 63 -11.88 -11.64 -3.57
CA GLY A 63 -10.68 -11.43 -2.77
C GLY A 63 -10.87 -10.59 -1.49
N LEU A 64 -12.01 -9.92 -1.32
CA LEU A 64 -12.23 -9.04 -0.16
C LEU A 64 -12.17 -9.80 1.18
N LEU A 65 -12.82 -10.96 1.28
CA LEU A 65 -12.76 -11.79 2.48
C LEU A 65 -11.34 -12.34 2.72
N PRO A 66 -10.66 -12.93 1.72
CA PRO A 66 -9.23 -13.25 1.79
C PRO A 66 -8.33 -12.10 2.25
N LEU A 67 -8.59 -10.87 1.80
CA LEU A 67 -7.84 -9.68 2.23
C LEU A 67 -8.02 -9.40 3.72
N GLY A 68 -9.26 -9.44 4.21
CA GLY A 68 -9.53 -9.31 5.64
C GLY A 68 -8.79 -10.37 6.47
N GLN A 69 -8.79 -11.62 6.02
CA GLN A 69 -8.04 -12.69 6.67
C GLN A 69 -6.52 -12.48 6.61
N ALA A 70 -6.00 -11.96 5.50
CA ALA A 70 -4.57 -11.71 5.34
C ALA A 70 -4.08 -10.58 6.26
N LEU A 71 -4.89 -9.52 6.40
CA LEU A 71 -4.54 -8.33 7.17
C LEU A 71 -4.85 -8.44 8.67
N GLU A 72 -5.74 -9.35 9.08
CA GLU A 72 -6.17 -9.53 10.48
C GLU A 72 -5.04 -9.49 11.53
N PRO A 73 -3.87 -10.15 11.34
CA PRO A 73 -2.78 -10.10 12.31
C PRO A 73 -2.13 -8.72 12.47
N PHE A 74 -2.35 -7.80 11.53
CA PHE A 74 -1.65 -6.52 11.42
C PHE A 74 -2.54 -5.31 11.71
N LEU A 75 -3.87 -5.46 11.66
CA LEU A 75 -4.81 -4.34 11.84
C LEU A 75 -4.72 -3.69 13.24
N GLY A 76 -4.09 -4.34 14.21
CA GLY A 76 -3.80 -3.75 15.53
C GLY A 76 -2.49 -2.96 15.62
N LEU A 77 -1.68 -2.94 14.55
CA LEU A 77 -0.42 -2.21 14.48
C LEU A 77 -0.63 -0.84 13.82
N PRO A 78 0.20 0.17 14.14
CA PRO A 78 0.26 1.40 13.36
C PRO A 78 0.46 1.08 11.88
N GLY A 79 -0.30 1.72 11.01
CA GLY A 79 -0.19 1.47 9.59
C GLY A 79 -0.71 2.58 8.71
N ALA A 80 -0.42 2.46 7.43
CA ALA A 80 -0.87 3.37 6.39
C ALA A 80 -1.07 2.64 5.08
N PHE A 81 -1.93 3.16 4.22
CA PHE A 81 -2.18 2.55 2.92
C PHE A 81 -2.47 3.58 1.83
N VAL A 82 -2.23 3.15 0.59
CA VAL A 82 -2.78 3.76 -0.62
C VAL A 82 -3.56 2.70 -1.40
N MET A 83 -4.46 3.13 -2.27
CA MET A 83 -5.23 2.25 -3.14
C MET A 83 -4.51 2.11 -4.49
N GLY A 84 -4.51 0.90 -5.06
CA GLY A 84 -4.00 0.64 -6.41
C GLY A 84 -5.12 0.50 -7.44
N ASP A 85 -4.80 0.48 -8.74
CA ASP A 85 -5.78 0.31 -9.83
C ASP A 85 -6.65 -0.94 -9.63
N HIS A 86 -6.01 -2.05 -9.24
CA HIS A 86 -6.69 -3.32 -9.03
C HIS A 86 -7.45 -3.40 -7.69
N ASP A 87 -7.48 -2.33 -6.90
CA ASP A 87 -8.46 -2.20 -5.83
C ASP A 87 -9.77 -1.58 -6.35
N TYR A 88 -9.70 -0.75 -7.40
CA TYR A 88 -10.85 -0.09 -8.03
C TYR A 88 -11.51 -0.96 -9.11
N ARG A 89 -10.71 -1.72 -9.86
CA ARG A 89 -11.10 -2.34 -11.12
C ARG A 89 -10.65 -3.80 -11.20
N SER A 90 -11.53 -4.68 -11.67
CA SER A 90 -11.19 -6.09 -11.81
C SER A 90 -10.19 -6.32 -12.95
N THR A 91 -9.40 -7.37 -12.84
CA THR A 91 -8.49 -7.75 -13.93
C THR A 91 -9.30 -8.37 -15.07
N VAL A 92 -9.41 -7.67 -16.20
CA VAL A 92 -9.99 -8.24 -17.42
C VAL A 92 -8.98 -9.19 -18.07
N PHE A 93 -9.43 -10.39 -18.43
CA PHE A 93 -8.58 -11.33 -19.16
C PHE A 93 -8.28 -10.77 -20.55
N LYS A 94 -7.03 -10.37 -20.77
CA LYS A 94 -6.57 -9.88 -22.08
C LYS A 94 -5.80 -10.98 -22.80
N LEU A 95 -6.19 -11.26 -24.04
CA LEU A 95 -5.59 -12.33 -24.85
C LEU A 95 -4.08 -12.09 -25.07
N PRO A 96 -3.22 -13.12 -24.93
CA PRO A 96 -1.77 -12.99 -25.11
C PRO A 96 -1.36 -12.49 -26.50
N THR A 97 -2.19 -12.75 -27.51
CA THR A 97 -2.00 -12.29 -28.90
C THR A 97 -1.95 -10.77 -29.04
N ARG A 98 -2.39 -10.01 -28.03
CA ARG A 98 -2.27 -8.54 -28.00
C ARG A 98 -0.83 -8.05 -28.10
N TYR A 99 0.14 -8.80 -27.56
CA TYR A 99 1.57 -8.45 -27.59
C TYR A 99 2.19 -8.58 -28.99
N LEU A 100 1.45 -9.14 -29.95
CA LEU A 100 1.85 -9.18 -31.35
C LEU A 100 1.47 -7.89 -32.10
N ARG A 101 0.74 -6.96 -31.47
CA ARG A 101 0.39 -5.65 -32.05
C ARG A 101 1.45 -4.60 -31.70
N ALA A 102 1.62 -3.63 -32.59
CA ALA A 102 2.60 -2.54 -32.45
C ALA A 102 2.32 -1.65 -31.22
N ASP A 103 1.05 -1.48 -30.85
CA ASP A 103 0.65 -0.90 -29.57
C ASP A 103 -0.31 -1.86 -28.85
N PRO A 104 0.09 -2.49 -27.73
CA PRO A 104 -0.77 -3.36 -26.94
C PRO A 104 -2.05 -2.67 -26.44
N ARG A 105 -2.06 -1.34 -26.27
CA ARG A 105 -3.24 -0.58 -25.83
C ARG A 105 -4.30 -0.44 -26.91
N SER A 106 -3.90 -0.48 -28.18
CA SER A 106 -4.82 -0.50 -29.33
C SER A 106 -5.52 -1.84 -29.53
N ALA A 107 -5.16 -2.86 -28.74
CA ALA A 107 -5.79 -4.17 -28.76
C ALA A 107 -7.03 -4.27 -27.88
N ASP A 108 -7.20 -3.31 -26.96
CA ASP A 108 -8.35 -3.25 -26.06
C ASP A 108 -9.58 -2.80 -26.87
N SER A 109 -10.63 -3.63 -26.89
CA SER A 109 -11.91 -3.20 -27.49
C SER A 109 -12.64 -2.26 -26.51
N PRO A 110 -13.46 -1.31 -26.99
CA PRO A 110 -14.29 -0.48 -26.11
C PRO A 110 -15.19 -1.30 -25.18
N GLU A 111 -15.61 -2.49 -25.62
CA GLU A 111 -16.42 -3.44 -24.85
C GLU A 111 -15.62 -4.04 -23.66
N ASP A 112 -14.32 -4.32 -23.83
CA ASP A 112 -13.45 -4.79 -22.73
C ASP A 112 -13.29 -3.74 -21.60
N ALA A 113 -13.50 -2.46 -21.91
CA ALA A 113 -13.46 -1.37 -20.93
C ALA A 113 -14.80 -1.20 -20.18
N GLU A 114 -15.92 -1.58 -20.80
CA GLU A 114 -17.26 -1.59 -20.19
C GLU A 114 -17.46 -2.82 -19.28
N ASP A 115 -16.78 -3.94 -19.56
CA ASP A 115 -16.81 -5.18 -18.77
C ASP A 115 -15.91 -5.17 -17.52
N VAL A 116 -15.21 -4.05 -17.23
CA VAL A 116 -14.42 -3.90 -16.00
C VAL A 116 -15.36 -3.74 -14.81
N GLU A 117 -15.75 -4.86 -14.20
CA GLU A 117 -16.56 -4.84 -12.99
C GLU A 117 -15.85 -4.02 -11.90
N ALA A 118 -16.55 -3.00 -11.41
CA ALA A 118 -16.07 -2.18 -10.30
C ALA A 118 -15.89 -3.07 -9.07
N LEU A 119 -14.67 -3.12 -8.55
CA LEU A 119 -14.36 -3.86 -7.35
C LEU A 119 -14.94 -3.15 -6.12
N PRO A 120 -15.11 -3.87 -4.99
CA PRO A 120 -15.60 -3.29 -3.75
C PRO A 120 -14.52 -2.43 -3.05
N TRP A 121 -13.96 -1.46 -3.77
CA TRP A 121 -12.84 -0.62 -3.34
C TRP A 121 -13.12 0.15 -2.04
N ARG A 122 -14.37 0.58 -1.83
CA ARG A 122 -14.78 1.21 -0.56
C ARG A 122 -14.63 0.25 0.60
N ALA A 123 -15.02 -1.02 0.43
CA ALA A 123 -14.87 -2.02 1.47
C ALA A 123 -13.40 -2.37 1.73
N VAL A 124 -12.55 -2.36 0.68
CA VAL A 124 -11.09 -2.52 0.81
C VAL A 124 -10.48 -1.36 1.62
N ARG A 125 -10.84 -0.12 1.29
CA ARG A 125 -10.43 1.07 2.03
C ARG A 125 -10.90 1.01 3.48
N ASP A 126 -12.20 0.75 3.69
CA ASP A 126 -12.81 0.74 5.02
C ASP A 126 -12.24 -0.38 5.90
N LEU A 127 -11.92 -1.54 5.32
CA LEU A 127 -11.22 -2.63 6.02
C LEU A 127 -9.87 -2.16 6.57
N GLN A 128 -9.04 -1.52 5.75
CA GLN A 128 -7.73 -1.04 6.18
C GLN A 128 -7.85 0.09 7.20
N ALA A 129 -8.75 1.05 6.95
CA ALA A 129 -9.05 2.15 7.87
C ALA A 129 -9.61 1.67 9.22
N SER A 130 -10.31 0.52 9.26
CA SER A 130 -10.84 -0.06 10.50
C SER A 130 -9.75 -0.45 11.51
N GLY A 131 -8.52 -0.70 11.04
CA GLY A 131 -7.34 -0.90 11.89
C GLY A 131 -6.71 0.39 12.41
N GLY A 132 -7.33 1.55 12.13
CA GLY A 132 -6.77 2.86 12.44
C GLY A 132 -5.64 3.28 11.51
N TRP A 133 -5.48 2.61 10.37
CA TRP A 133 -4.45 2.94 9.40
C TRP A 133 -4.75 4.27 8.70
N ALA A 134 -3.71 5.06 8.43
CA ALA A 134 -3.83 6.31 7.69
C ALA A 134 -4.12 6.02 6.21
N ASP A 135 -5.23 6.57 5.70
CA ASP A 135 -5.53 6.59 4.26
C ASP A 135 -4.71 7.74 3.62
N LEU A 136 -3.76 7.36 2.77
CA LEU A 136 -2.82 8.28 2.13
C LEU A 136 -3.14 8.52 0.64
N GLY A 137 -4.35 8.23 0.17
CA GLY A 137 -4.78 8.58 -1.18
C GLY A 137 -4.78 10.10 -1.39
N ASN A 138 -3.72 10.62 -2.00
CA ASN A 138 -3.47 12.06 -2.18
C ASN A 138 -3.47 12.86 -0.86
N ALA A 139 -2.92 12.26 0.20
CA ALA A 139 -2.97 12.82 1.54
C ALA A 139 -1.65 12.66 2.30
N ARG A 140 -1.50 13.48 3.34
CA ARG A 140 -0.45 13.36 4.35
C ARG A 140 -1.06 12.77 5.62
N GLY A 141 -0.24 12.04 6.36
CA GLY A 141 -0.62 11.47 7.65
C GLY A 141 0.59 11.37 8.56
N THR A 142 0.34 11.04 9.82
CA THR A 142 1.38 10.87 10.82
C THR A 142 1.14 9.59 11.58
N LEU A 143 2.21 8.83 11.82
CA LEU A 143 2.19 7.65 12.68
C LEU A 143 3.07 7.86 13.90
N GLU A 144 2.59 7.40 15.05
CA GLU A 144 3.36 7.34 16.28
C GLU A 144 3.89 5.93 16.51
N VAL A 145 5.22 5.78 16.51
CA VAL A 145 5.90 4.48 16.55
C VAL A 145 7.01 4.53 17.59
N ARG A 146 6.87 3.75 18.67
CA ARG A 146 7.82 3.73 19.79
C ARG A 146 8.16 5.14 20.32
N GLY A 147 7.14 6.00 20.43
CA GLY A 147 7.28 7.39 20.91
C GLY A 147 7.94 8.34 19.91
N ARG A 148 7.99 7.98 18.62
CA ARG A 148 8.49 8.82 17.54
C ARG A 148 7.37 9.11 16.56
N SER A 149 7.30 10.36 16.13
CA SER A 149 6.39 10.80 15.07
C SER A 149 7.02 10.58 13.69
N ILE A 150 6.30 9.95 12.78
CA ILE A 150 6.70 9.70 11.40
C ILE A 150 5.66 10.36 10.49
N GLU A 151 6.06 11.41 9.77
CA GLU A 151 5.24 11.99 8.72
C GLU A 151 5.28 11.11 7.46
N LEU A 152 4.10 10.93 6.87
CA LEU A 152 3.88 10.17 5.65
C LEU A 152 3.19 11.05 4.62
N VAL A 153 3.50 10.78 3.36
CA VAL A 153 2.82 11.35 2.21
C VAL A 153 2.55 10.23 1.22
N GLY A 154 1.34 10.18 0.69
CA GLY A 154 0.95 9.26 -0.37
C GLY A 154 0.20 9.96 -1.49
N VAL A 155 0.15 9.29 -2.63
CA VAL A 155 -0.64 9.66 -3.79
C VAL A 155 -1.50 8.46 -4.17
N ASP A 156 -2.65 8.73 -4.78
CA ASP A 156 -3.50 7.73 -5.41
C ASP A 156 -2.85 7.24 -6.72
N ASP A 157 -3.50 6.30 -7.40
CA ASP A 157 -2.92 5.58 -8.53
C ASP A 157 -2.51 6.48 -9.73
N PRO A 158 -1.21 6.57 -10.06
CA PRO A 158 -0.73 7.32 -11.22
C PRO A 158 -1.02 6.62 -12.56
N HIS A 159 -1.32 5.31 -12.57
CA HIS A 159 -1.69 4.62 -13.81
C HIS A 159 -3.08 5.03 -14.32
N ALA A 160 -3.93 5.53 -13.43
CA ALA A 160 -5.24 6.07 -13.72
C ALA A 160 -5.28 7.62 -13.75
N ASP A 161 -4.13 8.30 -13.74
CA ASP A 161 -3.99 9.76 -13.63
C ASP A 161 -4.76 10.34 -12.41
N ARG A 162 -4.79 9.59 -11.29
CA ARG A 162 -5.45 10.01 -10.04
C ARG A 162 -4.47 10.59 -9.03
N ASP A 163 -3.18 10.50 -9.29
CA ASP A 163 -2.14 11.00 -8.41
C ASP A 163 -2.20 12.54 -8.35
N ALA A 164 -2.28 13.05 -7.12
CA ALA A 164 -2.17 14.45 -6.82
C ALA A 164 -1.30 14.59 -5.58
N TYR A 165 -0.05 15.03 -5.79
CA TYR A 165 0.89 15.19 -4.68
C TYR A 165 0.38 16.28 -3.72
N PRO A 166 0.12 15.95 -2.45
CA PRO A 166 -0.46 16.91 -1.52
C PRO A 166 0.56 17.99 -1.16
N GLU A 167 0.09 19.24 -1.20
CA GLU A 167 0.85 20.41 -0.79
C GLU A 167 1.46 20.21 0.61
N PRO A 168 2.64 20.79 0.90
CA PRO A 168 3.20 20.78 2.25
C PRO A 168 2.20 21.38 3.24
N ALA A 169 2.08 20.79 4.43
CA ALA A 169 1.25 21.36 5.48
C ALA A 169 1.71 22.79 5.80
N SER A 170 0.81 23.76 5.65
CA SER A 170 1.08 25.17 5.91
C SER A 170 0.81 25.51 7.38
N SER A 171 1.52 24.88 8.32
CA SER A 171 1.40 25.18 9.75
C SER A 171 2.77 25.52 10.34
N PRO A 172 2.99 26.75 10.83
CA PRO A 172 4.25 27.13 11.48
C PRO A 172 4.48 26.47 12.85
N ASP A 173 3.50 25.74 13.39
CA ASP A 173 3.53 25.20 14.76
C ASP A 173 3.90 23.70 14.87
N ASP A 174 4.02 22.96 13.76
CA ASP A 174 4.51 21.57 13.78
C ASP A 174 6.02 21.54 13.48
N VAL A 175 6.81 22.25 14.29
CA VAL A 175 8.26 22.00 14.33
C VAL A 175 8.51 20.79 15.22
N VAL A 176 8.08 19.61 14.76
CA VAL A 176 8.68 18.36 15.25
C VAL A 176 10.15 18.41 14.86
N GLU A 177 11.07 18.20 15.81
CA GLU A 177 12.49 18.18 15.46
C GLU A 177 12.71 17.14 14.35
N PRO A 178 13.18 17.56 13.15
CA PRO A 178 13.28 16.65 12.02
C PRO A 178 14.30 15.56 12.36
N VAL A 179 13.92 14.31 12.11
CA VAL A 179 14.84 13.17 12.26
C VAL A 179 16.12 13.48 11.50
N ARG A 180 17.25 13.46 12.19
CA ARG A 180 18.55 13.76 11.58
C ARG A 180 19.16 12.50 11.01
N ASN A 181 19.69 12.59 9.79
CA ASN A 181 20.46 11.52 9.17
C ASN A 181 21.81 11.33 9.90
N ARG A 182 22.61 10.34 9.46
CA ARG A 182 23.94 10.06 10.02
C ARG A 182 24.90 11.25 10.03
N GLU A 183 24.66 12.26 9.17
CA GLU A 183 25.46 13.48 9.04
C GLU A 183 24.88 14.65 9.86
N GLY A 184 23.83 14.42 10.66
CA GLY A 184 23.17 15.45 11.45
C GLY A 184 22.22 16.36 10.65
N ARG A 185 21.96 16.07 9.36
CA ARG A 185 21.06 16.85 8.50
C ARG A 185 19.61 16.40 8.64
N PRO A 186 18.62 17.30 8.55
CA PRO A 186 17.22 16.92 8.48
C PRO A 186 16.97 15.89 7.38
N LEU A 187 16.42 14.74 7.73
CA LEU A 187 15.98 13.73 6.79
C LEU A 187 14.76 14.29 6.03
N ARG A 188 14.88 14.38 4.70
CA ARG A 188 13.76 14.66 3.81
C ARG A 188 13.55 13.39 2.99
N LEU A 189 12.37 12.76 3.14
CA LEU A 189 11.94 11.61 2.36
C LEU A 189 11.01 12.09 1.25
#